data_AF-A0A857GHE4-F1
#
_entry.id   AF-A0A857GHE4-F1
#
_cell.length_a   1.000
_cell.length_b   1.000
_cell.length_c   1.000
_cell.angle_alpha   90.00
_cell.angle_beta   90.00
_cell.angle_gamma   90.00
#
_symmetry.space_group_name_H-M   'P 1'
#
loop_
_entity.id
_entity.type
_entity.pdbx_description
1 polymer ?
#
loop_
_entity_poly.entity_id
_entity_poly.type
_entity_poly.pdbx_seq_one_letter_code
_entity_poly.pdbx_strand_id
1 'polypeptide(L)'
;MNPKVVFRCFFISILLAAPTPLLLAGIVHLTNAPMADQWLAEAAFSVYAAVALGCFVMLFVGTLAAAALAPPMVVKADVARVKPAPRQPQAPAPVAEDDEEEDIIDPNDGREEGEVKWFNTNKGYGFITRDNGEDVFVHFRAIRGRGPRMLAEGQIVRYHVIKNDRGLQADDVSIIE
;
A
#
# COMPACT_ATOMS: atom_id res chain seq x y z
N MET A 1 9.98 10.11 8.80
CA MET A 1 9.91 10.30 7.33
C MET A 1 10.34 9.00 6.67
N ASN A 2 9.56 8.45 5.72
CA ASN A 2 9.83 7.12 5.16
C ASN A 2 11.16 7.14 4.38
N PRO A 3 12.17 6.31 4.74
CA PRO A 3 13.49 6.35 4.11
C PRO A 3 13.42 6.06 2.60
N LYS A 4 12.42 5.27 2.19
CA LYS A 4 12.13 4.94 0.79
C LYS A 4 11.65 6.15 -0.04
N VAL A 5 11.05 7.16 0.59
CA VAL A 5 10.58 8.38 -0.09
C VAL A 5 11.73 9.36 -0.28
N VAL A 6 12.59 9.50 0.74
CA VAL A 6 13.80 10.33 0.66
C VAL A 6 14.74 9.83 -0.44
N PHE A 7 14.93 8.51 -0.53
CA PHE A 7 15.76 7.91 -1.57
C PHE A 7 15.23 8.15 -2.99
N ARG A 8 13.90 8.10 -3.16
CA ARG A 8 13.24 8.39 -4.44
C ARG A 8 13.40 9.86 -4.86
N CYS A 9 13.20 10.80 -3.95
CA CYS A 9 13.36 12.23 -4.23
C CYS A 9 14.82 12.61 -4.53
N PHE A 10 15.78 11.98 -3.84
CA PHE A 10 17.20 12.18 -4.09
C PHE A 10 17.60 11.73 -5.51
N PHE A 11 17.17 10.53 -5.92
CA PHE A 11 17.46 10.00 -7.26
C PHE A 11 16.79 10.80 -8.38
N ILE A 12 15.55 11.25 -8.18
CA ILE A 12 14.86 12.06 -9.20
C ILE A 12 15.56 13.42 -9.35
N SER A 13 16.00 14.03 -8.25
CA SER A 13 16.70 15.32 -8.28
C SER A 13 18.09 15.21 -8.94
N ILE A 14 18.83 14.13 -8.67
CA ILE A 14 20.14 13.89 -9.28
C ILE A 14 20.00 13.60 -10.79
N LEU A 15 18.95 12.87 -11.18
CA LEU A 15 18.67 12.51 -12.57
C LEU A 15 18.24 13.74 -13.39
N LEU A 16 17.51 14.68 -12.78
CA LEU A 16 17.11 15.92 -13.43
C LEU A 16 18.24 16.96 -13.53
N ALA A 17 19.18 16.94 -12.58
CA ALA A 17 20.32 17.87 -12.54
C ALA A 17 21.49 17.46 -13.44
N ALA A 18 21.64 16.17 -13.74
CA ALA A 18 22.71 15.63 -14.57
C ALA A 18 22.75 16.12 -16.04
N PRO A 19 21.63 16.32 -16.76
CA PRO A 19 21.67 16.75 -18.17
C PRO A 19 21.86 18.27 -18.35
N THR A 20 21.52 19.08 -17.36
CA THR A 20 21.63 20.55 -17.38
C THR A 20 23.02 21.10 -17.75
N PRO A 21 24.16 20.60 -17.21
CA PRO A 21 25.49 21.05 -17.63
C PRO A 21 25.86 20.68 -19.07
N LEU A 22 25.44 19.50 -19.54
CA LEU A 22 25.70 19.03 -20.91
C LEU A 22 24.95 19.88 -21.93
N LEU A 23 23.71 20.26 -21.62
CA LEU A 23 22.91 21.19 -22.42
C LEU A 23 23.55 22.59 -22.49
N LEU A 24 24.04 23.10 -21.35
CA LEU A 24 24.71 24.40 -21.30
C LEU A 24 26.03 24.39 -22.09
N ALA A 25 26.84 23.34 -21.96
CA ALA A 25 28.08 23.16 -22.73
C ALA A 25 27.81 23.06 -24.24
N GLY A 26 26.76 22.34 -24.64
CA GLY A 26 26.34 22.23 -26.05
C GLY A 26 25.90 23.57 -26.65
N ILE A 27 25.13 24.37 -25.90
CA ILE A 27 24.71 25.72 -26.34
C ILE A 27 25.92 26.65 -26.50
N VAL A 28 26.88 26.63 -25.57
CA VAL A 28 28.10 27.45 -25.65
C VAL A 28 28.95 27.09 -26.87
N HIS A 29 29.08 25.79 -27.15
CA HIS A 29 29.79 25.30 -28.34
C HIS A 29 29.11 25.73 -29.66
N LEU A 30 27.77 25.83 -29.71
CA LEU A 30 27.07 26.35 -30.90
C LEU A 30 27.28 27.85 -31.13
N THR A 31 27.55 28.62 -30.07
CA THR A 31 27.69 30.08 -30.16
C THR A 31 29.10 30.57 -30.50
N ASN A 32 30.10 29.68 -30.55
CA ASN A 32 31.50 29.96 -30.94
C ASN A 32 32.07 31.27 -30.34
N ALA A 33 31.69 31.58 -29.09
CA ALA A 33 32.08 32.81 -28.43
C ALA A 33 33.56 32.70 -27.99
N PRO A 34 34.44 33.66 -28.32
CA PRO A 34 35.86 33.64 -27.93
C PRO A 34 36.08 33.75 -26.41
N MET A 35 35.00 33.90 -25.64
CA MET A 35 34.99 33.87 -24.17
C MET A 35 34.89 32.43 -23.63
N ALA A 36 34.49 31.43 -24.44
CA ALA A 36 34.30 30.04 -23.99
C ALA A 36 35.61 29.37 -23.56
N ASP A 37 36.72 29.65 -24.25
CA ASP A 37 38.03 29.05 -23.94
C ASP A 37 38.59 29.53 -22.60
N GLN A 38 38.23 30.75 -22.16
CA GLN A 38 38.66 31.32 -20.89
C GLN A 38 37.87 30.75 -19.70
N TRP A 39 36.61 30.39 -19.92
CA TRP A 39 35.76 29.71 -18.93
C TRP A 39 36.08 28.21 -18.79
N LEU A 40 36.59 27.56 -19.85
CA LEU A 40 37.03 26.17 -19.82
C LEU A 40 38.40 25.98 -19.15
N ALA A 41 39.28 26.99 -19.21
CA ALA A 41 40.65 26.93 -18.68
C ALA A 41 40.75 27.23 -17.18
N GLU A 42 39.89 28.09 -16.62
CA GLU A 42 39.89 28.41 -15.18
C GLU A 42 38.72 27.76 -14.46
N ALA A 43 39.00 26.64 -13.79
CA ALA A 43 38.21 26.09 -12.69
C ALA A 43 36.68 26.01 -12.93
N ALA A 44 36.26 25.59 -14.13
CA ALA A 44 34.85 25.31 -14.44
C ALA A 44 34.19 24.39 -13.39
N PHE A 45 34.97 23.48 -12.79
CA PHE A 45 34.52 22.60 -11.71
C PHE A 45 34.16 23.33 -10.41
N SER A 46 34.88 24.38 -10.01
CA SER A 46 34.62 25.07 -8.73
C SER A 46 33.38 25.95 -8.83
N VAL A 47 33.21 26.66 -9.95
CA VAL A 47 32.00 27.44 -10.24
C VAL A 47 30.80 26.53 -10.38
N TYR A 48 30.96 25.40 -11.09
CA TYR A 48 29.92 24.39 -11.20
C TYR A 48 29.54 23.78 -9.85
N ALA A 49 30.52 23.42 -9.02
CA ALA A 49 30.30 22.90 -7.69
C ALA A 49 29.59 23.93 -6.78
N ALA A 50 29.97 25.21 -6.87
CA ALA A 50 29.35 26.28 -6.09
C ALA A 50 27.88 26.50 -6.49
N VAL A 51 27.58 26.52 -7.79
CA VAL A 51 26.20 26.67 -8.30
C VAL A 51 25.36 25.43 -7.96
N ALA A 52 25.91 24.23 -8.14
CA ALA A 52 25.23 22.98 -7.79
C ALA A 52 24.94 22.88 -6.28
N LEU A 53 25.89 23.26 -5.43
CA LEU A 53 25.72 23.33 -3.99
C LEU A 53 24.66 24.35 -3.60
N GLY A 54 24.65 25.53 -4.24
CA GLY A 54 23.65 26.57 -4.02
C GLY A 54 22.23 26.08 -4.33
N CYS A 55 22.02 25.48 -5.50
CA CYS A 55 20.73 24.90 -5.88
C CYS A 55 20.29 23.78 -4.92
N PHE A 56 21.22 22.91 -4.52
CA PHE A 56 20.95 21.82 -3.58
C PHE A 56 20.50 22.36 -2.22
N VAL A 57 21.21 23.33 -1.64
CA VAL A 57 20.86 23.93 -0.35
C VAL A 57 19.50 24.63 -0.42
N MET A 58 19.22 25.36 -1.50
CA MET A 58 17.97 26.08 -1.68
C MET A 58 16.76 25.13 -1.72
N LEU A 59 16.86 24.04 -2.48
CA LEU A 59 15.81 23.01 -2.56
C LEU A 59 15.67 22.22 -1.26
N PHE A 60 16.78 21.91 -0.59
CA PHE A 60 16.76 21.17 0.68
C PHE A 60 16.05 21.96 1.77
N VAL A 61 16.38 23.25 1.92
CA VAL A 61 15.73 24.15 2.88
C VAL A 61 14.25 24.34 2.54
N GLY A 62 13.90 24.53 1.27
CA GLY A 62 12.50 24.65 0.85
C GLY A 62 11.68 23.40 1.17
N THR A 63 12.25 22.21 0.95
CA THR A 63 11.60 20.93 1.26
C THR A 63 11.45 20.73 2.77
N LEU A 64 12.46 21.10 3.56
CA LEU A 64 12.43 20.97 5.02
C LEU A 64 11.41 21.94 5.65
N ALA A 65 11.32 23.17 5.13
CA ALA A 65 10.32 24.14 5.54
C ALA A 65 8.90 23.67 5.16
N ALA A 66 8.71 23.14 3.95
CA ALA A 66 7.42 22.58 3.54
C ALA A 66 7.00 21.37 4.40
N ALA A 67 7.96 20.52 4.80
CA ALA A 67 7.68 19.40 5.70
C ALA A 67 7.39 19.83 7.14
N ALA A 68 7.98 20.93 7.61
CA ALA A 68 7.74 21.50 8.94
C ALA A 68 6.42 22.27 9.03
N LEU A 69 6.00 22.93 7.94
CA LEU A 69 4.71 23.62 7.85
C LEU A 69 3.57 22.73 7.36
N ALA A 70 3.86 21.51 6.87
CA ALA A 70 2.82 20.56 6.55
C ALA A 70 2.05 20.23 7.84
N PRO A 71 0.76 20.58 7.95
CA PRO A 71 -0.03 20.13 9.09
C PRO A 71 0.01 18.61 9.11
N PRO A 72 0.10 17.95 10.28
CA PRO A 72 -0.13 16.53 10.33
C PRO A 72 -1.55 16.34 9.77
N MET A 73 -1.67 15.70 8.61
CA MET A 73 -2.97 15.28 8.12
C MET A 73 -3.48 14.19 9.05
N VAL A 74 -3.98 14.62 10.21
CA VAL A 74 -5.03 13.92 10.91
C VAL A 74 -6.22 14.04 9.98
N VAL A 75 -6.35 13.07 9.10
CA VAL A 75 -7.63 12.75 8.50
C VAL A 75 -8.51 12.38 9.68
N LYS A 76 -9.18 13.38 10.26
CA LYS A 76 -10.45 13.16 10.92
C LYS A 76 -11.35 12.69 9.81
N ALA A 77 -11.37 11.38 9.62
CA ALA A 77 -12.54 10.74 9.07
C ALA A 77 -13.63 11.04 10.09
N ASP A 78 -14.30 12.19 9.93
CA ASP A 78 -15.68 12.33 10.36
C ASP A 78 -16.46 11.33 9.53
N VAL A 79 -16.32 10.06 9.91
CA VAL A 79 -17.35 9.06 9.72
C VAL A 79 -18.51 9.69 10.47
N ALA A 80 -19.35 10.39 9.73
CA ALA A 80 -20.69 10.72 10.16
C ALA A 80 -21.23 9.42 10.71
N ARG A 81 -21.24 9.35 12.04
CA ARG A 81 -21.69 8.20 12.81
C ARG A 81 -23.13 8.03 12.37
N VAL A 82 -23.35 7.16 11.39
CA VAL A 82 -24.65 6.56 11.17
C VAL A 82 -24.96 5.96 12.51
N LYS A 83 -25.78 6.68 13.29
CA LYS A 83 -26.32 6.21 14.55
C LYS A 83 -26.89 4.85 14.18
N PRO A 84 -26.32 3.74 14.67
CA PRO A 84 -26.93 2.44 14.43
C PRO A 84 -28.36 2.64 14.89
N ALA A 85 -29.32 2.43 13.99
CA ALA A 85 -30.71 2.30 14.41
C ALA A 85 -30.68 1.40 15.65
N PRO A 86 -31.37 1.75 16.75
CA PRO A 86 -31.44 0.89 17.91
C PRO A 86 -31.77 -0.49 17.38
N ARG A 87 -30.80 -1.41 17.45
CA ARG A 87 -31.03 -2.79 17.08
C ARG A 87 -32.06 -3.19 18.12
N GLN A 88 -33.32 -3.23 17.69
CA GLN A 88 -34.43 -3.72 18.50
C GLN A 88 -33.88 -4.98 19.14
N PRO A 89 -33.96 -5.16 20.48
CA PRO A 89 -33.58 -6.40 21.09
C PRO A 89 -34.38 -7.48 20.37
N GLN A 90 -33.78 -8.13 19.38
CA GLN A 90 -34.26 -9.42 18.94
C GLN A 90 -34.23 -10.20 20.23
N ALA A 91 -35.42 -10.63 20.65
CA ALA A 91 -35.58 -11.53 21.76
C ALA A 91 -34.43 -12.54 21.69
N PRO A 92 -33.76 -12.85 22.80
CA PRO A 92 -32.73 -13.87 22.82
C PRO A 92 -33.23 -15.00 21.96
N ALA A 93 -32.50 -15.31 20.87
CA ALA A 93 -32.76 -16.54 20.15
C ALA A 93 -32.88 -17.62 21.23
N PRO A 94 -33.90 -18.51 21.15
CA PRO A 94 -34.05 -19.57 22.13
C PRO A 94 -32.66 -20.16 22.32
N VAL A 95 -32.20 -20.11 23.57
CA VAL A 95 -30.91 -20.67 23.95
C VAL A 95 -31.06 -22.13 23.59
N ALA A 96 -30.56 -22.49 22.41
CA ALA A 96 -30.38 -23.86 22.05
C ALA A 96 -29.50 -24.40 23.17
N GLU A 97 -30.06 -25.39 23.84
CA GLU A 97 -29.40 -26.22 24.81
C GLU A 97 -28.08 -26.70 24.19
N ASP A 98 -27.12 -27.10 25.03
CA ASP A 98 -25.83 -27.65 24.59
C ASP A 98 -26.06 -28.87 23.69
N ASP A 99 -26.37 -28.64 22.42
CA ASP A 99 -26.40 -29.60 21.35
C ASP A 99 -25.00 -29.53 20.77
N GLU A 100 -24.23 -30.57 21.07
CA GLU A 100 -23.06 -30.95 20.30
C GLU A 100 -23.51 -31.08 18.83
N GLU A 101 -23.50 -29.97 18.08
CA GLU A 101 -23.65 -29.98 16.63
C GLU A 101 -22.41 -30.72 16.10
N GLU A 102 -22.50 -32.06 16.06
CA GLU A 102 -21.76 -32.85 15.10
C GLU A 102 -21.91 -32.13 13.76
N ASP A 103 -20.79 -31.84 13.09
CA ASP A 103 -20.74 -31.25 11.75
C ASP A 103 -21.59 -32.08 10.78
N ILE A 104 -22.90 -31.84 10.74
CA ILE A 104 -23.76 -32.28 9.66
C ILE A 104 -23.35 -31.38 8.50
N ILE A 105 -22.41 -31.87 7.70
CA ILE A 105 -22.04 -31.29 6.41
C ILE A 105 -23.31 -31.29 5.56
N ASP A 106 -24.09 -30.19 5.59
CA ASP A 106 -25.13 -29.96 4.59
C ASP A 106 -24.39 -29.76 3.26
N PRO A 107 -24.51 -30.68 2.29
CA PRO A 107 -23.77 -30.60 1.03
C PRO A 107 -24.15 -29.38 0.18
N ASN A 108 -25.14 -28.59 0.60
CA ASN A 108 -25.71 -27.50 -0.17
C ASN A 108 -25.77 -26.16 0.60
N ASP A 109 -24.90 -25.94 1.58
CA ASP A 109 -24.82 -24.67 2.33
C ASP A 109 -24.37 -23.47 1.47
N GLY A 110 -23.97 -23.69 0.22
CA GLY A 110 -23.52 -22.63 -0.69
C GLY A 110 -22.16 -22.05 -0.33
N ARG A 111 -21.38 -22.76 0.51
CA ARG A 111 -19.95 -22.47 0.69
C ARG A 111 -19.14 -23.16 -0.39
N GLU A 112 -18.12 -22.47 -0.85
CA GLU A 112 -17.11 -23.00 -1.75
C GLU A 112 -15.87 -23.39 -0.96
N GLU A 113 -15.08 -24.29 -1.54
CA GLU A 113 -13.76 -24.65 -1.02
C GLU A 113 -12.67 -24.02 -1.89
N GLY A 114 -11.49 -23.86 -1.29
CA GLY A 114 -10.34 -23.36 -2.02
C GLY A 114 -9.06 -23.42 -1.20
N GLU A 115 -7.95 -23.18 -1.88
CA GLU A 115 -6.61 -23.24 -1.31
C GLU A 115 -6.09 -21.83 -1.04
N VAL A 116 -5.55 -21.60 0.15
CA VAL A 116 -4.96 -20.31 0.51
C VAL A 116 -3.67 -20.11 -0.29
N LYS A 117 -3.73 -19.21 -1.29
CA LYS A 117 -2.60 -18.84 -2.14
C LYS A 117 -1.49 -18.14 -1.36
N TRP A 118 -1.88 -17.21 -0.49
CA TRP A 118 -0.99 -16.56 0.46
C TRP A 118 -1.81 -15.73 1.45
N PHE A 119 -1.28 -15.55 2.65
CA PHE A 119 -1.87 -14.69 3.66
C PHE A 119 -0.79 -13.89 4.39
N ASN A 120 -0.99 -12.58 4.50
CA ASN A 120 -0.08 -11.72 5.24
C ASN A 120 -0.66 -11.43 6.62
N THR A 121 -0.18 -12.15 7.64
CA THR A 121 -0.59 -11.97 9.03
C THR A 121 -0.41 -10.56 9.56
N ASN A 122 0.68 -9.88 9.17
CA ASN A 122 0.96 -8.52 9.65
C ASN A 122 -0.03 -7.51 9.10
N LYS A 123 -0.52 -7.72 7.88
CA LYS A 123 -1.51 -6.83 7.25
C LYS A 123 -2.95 -7.30 7.40
N GLY A 124 -3.17 -8.57 7.76
CA GLY A 124 -4.48 -9.17 7.97
C GLY A 124 -5.28 -9.43 6.69
N TYR A 125 -4.62 -9.68 5.56
CA TYR A 125 -5.30 -10.02 4.31
C TYR A 125 -4.50 -11.02 3.47
N GLY A 126 -5.20 -11.70 2.57
CA GLY A 126 -4.65 -12.70 1.67
C GLY A 126 -5.56 -12.99 0.49
N PHE A 127 -5.24 -14.05 -0.23
CA PHE A 127 -6.06 -14.57 -1.32
C PHE A 127 -6.19 -16.08 -1.23
N ILE A 128 -7.35 -16.56 -1.68
CA ILE A 128 -7.69 -17.99 -1.80
C ILE A 128 -7.92 -18.27 -3.28
N THR A 129 -7.31 -19.34 -3.79
CA THR A 129 -7.49 -19.83 -5.15
C THR A 129 -8.66 -20.80 -5.16
N ARG A 130 -9.64 -20.58 -6.03
CA ARG A 130 -10.70 -21.56 -6.31
C ARG A 130 -10.21 -22.67 -7.22
N ASP A 131 -10.96 -23.77 -7.27
CA ASP A 131 -10.78 -24.84 -8.25
C ASP A 131 -10.87 -24.34 -9.70
N ASN A 132 -11.65 -23.27 -9.94
CA ASN A 132 -11.78 -22.64 -11.26
C ASN A 132 -10.62 -21.69 -11.61
N GLY A 133 -9.61 -21.54 -10.72
CA GLY A 133 -8.44 -20.69 -10.92
C GLY A 133 -8.63 -19.20 -10.62
N GLU A 134 -9.82 -18.78 -10.17
CA GLU A 134 -10.08 -17.40 -9.76
C GLU A 134 -9.57 -17.13 -8.34
N ASP A 135 -8.94 -15.98 -8.15
CA ASP A 135 -8.45 -15.52 -6.85
C ASP A 135 -9.58 -14.78 -6.09
N VAL A 136 -9.81 -15.17 -4.84
CA VAL A 136 -10.79 -14.58 -3.93
C VAL A 136 -10.06 -13.85 -2.82
N PHE A 137 -10.42 -12.58 -2.61
CA PHE A 137 -9.82 -11.78 -1.55
C PHE A 137 -10.33 -12.22 -0.17
N VAL A 138 -9.43 -12.43 0.80
CA VAL A 138 -9.80 -12.76 2.19
C VAL A 138 -9.22 -11.73 3.17
N HIS A 139 -10.03 -11.33 4.14
CA HIS A 139 -9.62 -10.43 5.23
C HIS A 139 -9.70 -11.15 6.57
N PHE A 140 -8.81 -10.82 7.51
CA PHE A 140 -8.74 -11.50 8.82
C PHE A 140 -10.07 -11.48 9.61
N ARG A 141 -10.95 -10.52 9.32
CA ARG A 141 -12.26 -10.42 9.96
C ARG A 141 -13.22 -11.54 9.55
N ALA A 142 -13.08 -12.06 8.33
CA ALA A 142 -13.90 -13.12 7.78
C ALA A 142 -13.51 -14.51 8.32
N ILE A 143 -12.30 -14.66 8.87
CA ILE A 143 -11.81 -15.94 9.41
C ILE A 143 -12.50 -16.23 10.75
N ARG A 144 -13.15 -17.39 10.84
CA ARG A 144 -13.76 -17.93 12.05
C ARG A 144 -12.71 -18.51 12.98
N GLY A 145 -12.97 -18.41 14.29
CA GLY A 145 -12.10 -18.95 15.34
C GLY A 145 -11.94 -18.02 16.55
N ARG A 146 -11.69 -18.62 17.72
CA ARG A 146 -11.42 -17.90 18.99
C ARG A 146 -9.94 -17.51 19.16
N GLY A 147 -9.06 -17.93 18.25
CA GLY A 147 -7.61 -17.71 18.31
C GLY A 147 -7.06 -16.68 17.30
N PRO A 148 -5.74 -16.68 17.03
CA PRO A 148 -5.15 -15.81 16.02
C PRO A 148 -5.73 -16.12 14.63
N ARG A 149 -6.36 -15.12 14.01
CA ARG A 149 -7.04 -15.24 12.72
C ARG A 149 -6.05 -15.19 11.57
N MET A 150 -5.35 -16.30 11.38
CA MET A 150 -4.28 -16.49 10.41
C MET A 150 -4.60 -17.69 9.53
N LEU A 151 -4.16 -17.63 8.28
CA LEU A 151 -4.20 -18.74 7.34
C LEU A 151 -2.77 -19.08 6.93
N ALA A 152 -2.48 -20.37 6.81
CA ALA A 152 -1.23 -20.84 6.22
C ALA A 152 -1.37 -20.93 4.68
N GLU A 153 -0.26 -20.74 3.97
CA GLU A 153 -0.21 -20.99 2.53
C GLU A 153 -0.41 -22.48 2.25
N GLY A 154 -1.19 -22.79 1.21
CA GLY A 154 -1.58 -24.16 0.85
C GLY A 154 -2.69 -24.76 1.72
N GLN A 155 -3.23 -24.01 2.67
CA GLN A 155 -4.29 -24.51 3.55
C GLN A 155 -5.63 -24.56 2.81
N ILE A 156 -6.38 -25.65 3.00
CA ILE A 156 -7.74 -25.78 2.46
C ILE A 156 -8.72 -25.10 3.40
N VAL A 157 -9.59 -24.28 2.84
CA VAL A 157 -10.58 -23.50 3.58
C VAL A 157 -11.94 -23.56 2.89
N ARG A 158 -12.99 -23.53 3.69
CA ARG A 158 -14.38 -23.39 3.24
C ARG A 158 -14.88 -22.00 3.53
N TYR A 159 -15.56 -21.36 2.58
CA TYR A 159 -15.97 -19.96 2.68
C TYR A 159 -17.15 -19.61 1.79
N HIS A 160 -17.84 -18.51 2.10
CA HIS A 160 -18.84 -17.95 1.21
C HIS A 160 -18.23 -16.91 0.28
N VAL A 161 -18.73 -16.87 -0.95
CA VAL A 161 -18.31 -15.92 -1.96
C VAL A 161 -19.28 -14.76 -2.02
N ILE A 162 -18.76 -13.55 -1.84
CA ILE A 162 -19.50 -12.31 -1.98
C ILE A 162 -18.85 -11.46 -3.06
N LYS A 163 -19.66 -10.92 -3.97
CA LYS A 163 -19.21 -9.97 -4.98
C LYS A 163 -19.33 -8.55 -4.46
N ASN A 164 -18.20 -7.86 -4.35
CA ASN A 164 -18.11 -6.46 -3.93
C ASN A 164 -17.59 -5.58 -5.07
N ASP A 165 -17.59 -4.26 -4.89
CA ASP A 165 -17.07 -3.28 -5.86
C ASP A 165 -15.60 -3.52 -6.26
N ARG A 166 -14.84 -4.22 -5.40
CA ARG A 166 -13.42 -4.55 -5.59
C ARG A 166 -13.16 -5.95 -6.16
N GLY A 167 -14.21 -6.72 -6.44
CA GLY A 167 -14.12 -8.10 -6.91
C GLY A 167 -14.67 -9.12 -5.93
N LEU A 168 -14.24 -10.37 -6.08
CA LEU A 168 -14.68 -11.51 -5.27
C LEU A 168 -14.02 -11.45 -3.90
N GLN A 169 -14.82 -11.57 -2.85
CA GLN A 169 -14.39 -11.58 -1.46
C GLN A 169 -14.93 -12.82 -0.74
N ALA A 170 -14.09 -13.43 0.08
CA ALA A 170 -14.45 -14.52 0.95
C ALA A 170 -15.03 -13.96 2.26
N ASP A 171 -16.17 -14.49 2.65
CA ASP A 171 -16.77 -14.28 3.96
C ASP A 171 -16.86 -15.60 4.71
N ASP A 172 -16.96 -15.52 6.03
CA ASP A 172 -17.29 -16.68 6.87
C ASP A 172 -16.34 -17.88 6.71
N VAL A 173 -15.03 -17.60 6.66
CA VAL A 173 -13.97 -18.57 6.32
C VAL A 173 -13.70 -19.51 7.50
N SER A 174 -13.83 -20.81 7.26
CA SER A 174 -13.44 -21.89 8.19
C SER A 174 -12.34 -22.74 7.60
N ILE A 175 -11.42 -23.19 8.45
CA ILE A 175 -10.35 -24.12 8.07
C ILE A 175 -10.95 -25.54 8.04
N ILE A 176 -10.68 -26.29 6.98
CA ILE A 176 -10.98 -27.72 6.90
C ILE A 176 -9.66 -28.44 7.22
N GLU A 177 -9.64 -29.25 8.28
CA GLU A 177 -8.47 -30.06 8.65
C GLU A 177 -8.30 -31.30 7.74
#